data_AF-A0A660VWW9-F1
#
_entry.id   AF-A0A660VWW9-F1
#
_cell.length_a   1.000
_cell.length_b   1.000
_cell.length_c   1.000
_cell.angle_alpha   90.00
_cell.angle_beta   90.00
_cell.angle_gamma   90.00
#
_symmetry.space_group_name_H-M   'P 1'
#
loop_
_entity.id
_entity.type
_entity.pdbx_description
1 polymer ?
#
loop_
_entity_poly.entity_id
_entity_poly.type
_entity_poly.pdbx_seq_one_letter_code
_entity_poly.pdbx_strand_id
1 'polypeptide(L)'
;MKIVNNQLSIINRKGAALLVVLFIVMTVTILSLGFLSQSDTELACGENMLLRTQMDYLAESGLEHARGLLLSPQDITDEYWEGATGQQLVAGDDYYDVNVVKLGECNYQITSLAYREKGGEQVGRSSLQAELRLDPCIAYWQTDNQSISSAVTINGDVYCDDDLFIAGIVDGDVYARKQIIGSATGQEHRFVGSPPVSLPGLAYSDFDSTYYIGSTQYSVGSISAEPDDITLGPTVGNP
;
A
#
# COMPACT_ATOMS: atom_id res chain seq x y z
N MET A 1 99.33 4.65 17.08
CA MET A 1 98.54 5.63 16.29
C MET A 1 97.43 4.90 15.54
N LYS A 2 96.25 4.70 16.15
CA LYS A 2 95.03 4.18 15.48
C LYS A 2 93.83 4.32 16.42
N ILE A 3 93.34 5.55 16.58
CA ILE A 3 92.08 5.85 17.29
C ILE A 3 91.38 6.96 16.51
N VAL A 4 90.71 6.64 15.40
CA VAL A 4 89.82 7.61 14.70
C VAL A 4 88.55 6.97 14.09
N ASN A 5 88.47 5.65 13.86
CA ASN A 5 87.39 5.10 13.00
C ASN A 5 86.03 4.75 13.65
N ASN A 6 85.84 4.84 14.98
CA ASN A 6 84.56 4.42 15.60
C ASN A 6 83.47 5.51 15.67
N GLN A 7 83.81 6.79 15.49
CA GLN A 7 82.84 7.90 15.56
C GLN A 7 81.96 7.98 14.29
N LEU A 8 82.50 7.63 13.12
CA LEU A 8 81.78 7.66 11.83
C LEU A 8 80.65 6.61 11.74
N SER A 9 80.79 5.44 12.34
CA SER A 9 79.76 4.38 12.27
C SER A 9 78.54 4.67 13.17
N ILE A 10 78.74 5.35 14.29
CA ILE A 10 77.67 5.72 15.23
C ILE A 10 76.82 6.88 14.65
N ILE A 11 77.45 7.84 13.96
CA ILE A 11 76.74 8.93 13.28
C ILE A 11 75.87 8.38 12.14
N ASN A 12 76.38 7.41 11.37
CA ASN A 12 75.63 6.81 10.26
C ASN A 12 74.41 5.97 10.72
N ARG A 13 74.51 5.30 11.88
CA ARG A 13 73.38 4.56 12.48
C ARG A 13 72.28 5.46 13.01
N LYS A 14 72.62 6.65 13.52
CA LYS A 14 71.63 7.63 14.02
C LYS A 14 70.81 8.25 12.88
N GLY A 15 71.44 8.49 11.72
CA GLY A 15 70.73 8.98 10.52
C GLY A 15 69.71 7.98 9.99
N ALA A 16 70.08 6.69 9.92
CA ALA A 16 69.18 5.64 9.48
C ALA A 16 67.98 5.43 10.43
N ALA A 17 68.20 5.49 11.75
CA ALA A 17 67.13 5.36 12.75
C ALA A 17 66.09 6.49 12.61
N LEU A 18 66.53 7.73 12.38
CA LEU A 18 65.63 8.86 12.19
C LEU A 18 64.78 8.73 10.92
N LEU A 19 65.36 8.22 9.83
CA LEU A 19 64.64 7.98 8.58
C LEU A 19 63.58 6.89 8.75
N VAL A 20 63.90 5.79 9.46
CA VAL A 20 62.94 4.72 9.76
C VAL A 20 61.76 5.24 10.57
N VAL A 21 62.00 6.04 11.62
CA VAL A 21 60.92 6.62 12.42
C VAL A 21 60.04 7.53 11.57
N LEU A 22 60.63 8.39 10.73
CA LEU A 22 59.88 9.26 9.84
C LEU A 22 59.00 8.45 8.87
N PHE A 23 59.53 7.35 8.32
CA PHE A 23 58.78 6.49 7.41
C PHE A 23 57.62 5.77 8.10
N ILE A 24 57.81 5.31 9.33
CA ILE A 24 56.75 4.71 10.15
C ILE A 24 55.66 5.74 10.44
N VAL A 25 56.03 6.95 10.88
CA VAL A 25 55.07 8.03 11.16
C VAL A 25 54.30 8.38 9.89
N MET A 26 54.98 8.54 8.76
CA MET A 26 54.33 8.84 7.48
C MET A 26 53.35 7.74 7.06
N THR A 27 53.70 6.48 7.24
CA THR A 27 52.83 5.34 6.93
C THR A 27 51.59 5.35 7.82
N VAL A 28 51.76 5.55 9.14
CA VAL A 28 50.64 5.64 10.07
C VAL A 28 49.74 6.81 9.73
N THR A 29 50.28 7.99 9.42
CA THR A 29 49.47 9.15 9.06
C THR A 29 48.67 8.93 7.78
N ILE A 30 49.24 8.31 6.75
CA ILE A 30 48.53 8.01 5.50
C ILE A 30 47.39 7.02 5.74
N LEU A 31 47.65 5.96 6.52
CA LEU A 31 46.62 4.97 6.86
C LEU A 31 45.49 5.60 7.69
N SER A 32 45.82 6.39 8.71
CA SER A 32 44.82 7.10 9.52
C SER A 32 43.98 8.09 8.69
N LEU A 33 44.60 8.83 7.77
CA LEU A 33 43.87 9.74 6.89
C LEU A 33 42.93 8.97 5.94
N GLY A 34 43.35 7.80 5.46
CA GLY A 34 42.53 6.91 4.65
C GLY A 34 41.28 6.44 5.39
N PHE A 35 41.42 6.00 6.65
CA PHE A 35 40.27 5.61 7.48
C PHE A 35 39.33 6.78 7.77
N LEU A 36 39.86 7.96 8.12
CA LEU A 36 39.03 9.14 8.35
C LEU A 36 38.21 9.52 7.11
N SER A 37 38.85 9.54 5.93
CA SER A 37 38.15 9.83 4.68
C SER A 37 37.05 8.82 4.33
N GLN A 38 37.26 7.54 4.67
CA GLN A 38 36.24 6.51 4.46
C GLN A 38 35.08 6.68 5.46
N SER A 39 35.37 6.92 6.73
CA SER A 39 34.36 7.14 7.77
C SER A 39 33.47 8.34 7.49
N ASP A 40 34.02 9.45 6.97
CA ASP A 40 33.22 10.62 6.59
C ASP A 40 32.23 10.30 5.47
N THR A 41 32.66 9.47 4.50
CA THR A 41 31.80 9.03 3.39
C THR A 41 30.70 8.09 3.89
N GLU A 42 31.03 7.16 4.78
CA GLU A 42 30.06 6.24 5.38
C GLU A 42 29.03 6.98 6.24
N LEU A 43 29.43 8.02 6.97
CA LEU A 43 28.51 8.87 7.73
C LEU A 43 27.52 9.58 6.80
N ALA A 44 28.01 10.24 5.75
CA ALA A 44 27.16 10.93 4.78
C ALA A 44 26.20 9.96 4.07
N CYS A 45 26.67 8.77 3.72
CA CYS A 45 25.82 7.70 3.19
C CYS A 45 24.77 7.24 4.21
N GLY A 46 25.14 7.12 5.48
CA GLY A 46 24.24 6.75 6.57
C GLY A 46 23.12 7.77 6.79
N GLU A 47 23.47 9.06 6.78
CA GLU A 47 22.49 10.15 6.88
C GLU A 47 21.53 10.16 5.68
N ASN A 48 22.05 9.96 4.46
CA ASN A 48 21.22 9.88 3.26
C ASN A 48 20.30 8.65 3.27
N MET A 49 20.79 7.50 3.77
CA MET A 49 19.98 6.28 3.89
C MET A 49 18.88 6.45 4.95
N LEU A 50 19.19 7.12 6.07
CA LEU A 50 18.20 7.45 7.10
C LEU A 50 17.13 8.40 6.55
N LEU A 51 17.53 9.48 5.87
CA LEU A 51 16.61 10.43 5.25
C LEU A 51 15.71 9.73 4.22
N ARG A 52 16.28 8.88 3.36
CA ARG A 52 15.51 8.11 2.39
C ARG A 52 14.47 7.21 3.07
N THR A 53 14.89 6.45 4.08
CA THR A 53 14.00 5.54 4.82
C THR A 53 12.85 6.31 5.47
N GLN A 54 13.12 7.49 6.06
CA GLN A 54 12.09 8.36 6.62
C GLN A 54 11.10 8.83 5.56
N MET A 55 11.59 9.25 4.39
CA MET A 55 10.72 9.68 3.28
C MET A 55 9.91 8.52 2.69
N ASP A 56 10.47 7.31 2.62
CA ASP A 56 9.76 6.11 2.15
C ASP A 56 8.58 5.77 3.09
N TYR A 57 8.82 5.76 4.41
CA TYR A 57 7.74 5.54 5.40
C TYR A 57 6.68 6.64 5.38
N LEU A 58 7.09 7.89 5.15
CA LEU A 58 6.16 9.01 5.05
C LEU A 58 5.31 8.90 3.78
N ALA A 59 5.91 8.51 2.66
CA ALA A 59 5.19 8.28 1.42
C ALA A 59 4.18 7.13 1.57
N GLU A 60 4.56 6.03 2.23
CA GLU A 60 3.68 4.90 2.54
C GLU A 60 2.52 5.33 3.44
N SER A 61 2.79 6.14 4.46
CA SER A 61 1.75 6.71 5.31
C SER A 61 0.77 7.60 4.52
N GLY A 62 1.26 8.35 3.54
CA GLY A 62 0.41 9.11 2.62
C GLY A 62 -0.49 8.21 1.76
N LEU A 63 0.00 7.05 1.31
CA LEU A 63 -0.81 6.06 0.60
C LEU A 63 -1.90 5.46 1.50
N GLU A 64 -1.57 5.11 2.75
CA GLU A 64 -2.55 4.57 3.70
C GLU A 64 -3.58 5.61 4.13
N HIS A 65 -3.18 6.88 4.28
CA HIS A 65 -4.12 7.98 4.51
C HIS A 65 -5.12 8.11 3.36
N ALA A 66 -4.63 8.09 2.12
CA ALA A 66 -5.47 8.10 0.92
C ALA A 66 -6.45 6.93 0.88
N ARG A 67 -5.93 5.73 1.14
CA ARG A 67 -6.71 4.51 1.19
C ARG A 67 -7.79 4.58 2.26
N GLY A 68 -7.48 5.09 3.45
CA GLY A 68 -8.44 5.26 4.53
C GLY A 68 -9.60 6.18 4.13
N LEU A 69 -9.31 7.32 3.51
CA LEU A 69 -10.33 8.25 3.03
C LEU A 69 -11.16 7.68 1.86
N LEU A 70 -10.53 6.93 0.95
CA LEU A 70 -11.24 6.27 -0.15
C LEU A 70 -12.13 5.11 0.31
N LEU A 71 -11.79 4.45 1.42
CA LEU A 71 -12.61 3.39 2.04
C LEU A 71 -13.73 3.94 2.93
N SER A 72 -13.67 5.22 3.31
CA SER A 72 -14.64 5.89 4.18
C SER A 72 -15.26 7.11 3.45
N PRO A 73 -16.04 6.90 2.39
CA PRO A 73 -16.63 7.99 1.60
C PRO A 73 -17.54 8.91 2.42
N GLN A 74 -18.02 8.48 3.59
CA GLN A 74 -18.79 9.31 4.52
C GLN A 74 -18.02 10.50 5.12
N ASP A 75 -16.68 10.44 5.14
CA ASP A 75 -15.84 11.49 5.72
C ASP A 75 -15.49 12.61 4.72
N ILE A 76 -15.92 12.47 3.47
CA ILE A 76 -15.68 13.41 2.37
C ILE A 76 -17.00 13.91 1.78
N THR A 77 -17.00 15.17 1.34
CA THR A 77 -18.21 15.82 0.77
C THR A 77 -18.38 15.56 -0.72
N ASP A 78 -17.28 15.28 -1.42
CA ASP A 78 -17.25 15.01 -2.85
C ASP A 78 -17.40 13.51 -3.15
N GLU A 79 -17.47 13.13 -4.43
CA GLU A 79 -17.62 11.73 -4.85
C GLU A 79 -16.48 10.83 -4.34
N TYR A 80 -15.25 11.35 -4.34
CA TYR A 80 -14.07 10.69 -3.80
C TYR A 80 -13.02 11.73 -3.39
N TRP A 81 -12.04 11.33 -2.58
CA TRP A 81 -10.95 12.22 -2.18
C TRP A 81 -9.90 12.33 -3.29
N GLU A 82 -9.72 13.52 -3.86
CA GLU A 82 -8.76 13.76 -4.97
C GLU A 82 -7.30 13.89 -4.49
N GLY A 83 -7.08 14.01 -3.18
CA GLY A 83 -5.77 14.21 -2.58
C GLY A 83 -5.62 15.54 -1.85
N ALA A 84 -4.41 15.81 -1.37
CA ALA A 84 -4.05 17.03 -0.68
C ALA A 84 -2.54 17.27 -0.75
N THR A 85 -2.12 18.54 -0.66
CA THR A 85 -0.71 18.94 -0.68
C THR A 85 -0.26 19.47 0.69
N GLY A 86 1.04 19.40 0.98
CA GLY A 86 1.67 19.96 2.16
C GLY A 86 1.18 19.34 3.47
N GLN A 87 0.78 18.07 3.45
CA GLN A 87 0.28 17.38 4.63
C GLN A 87 1.44 16.97 5.55
N GLN A 88 1.20 16.94 6.85
CA GLN A 88 2.18 16.52 7.86
C GLN A 88 1.55 15.54 8.84
N LEU A 89 2.27 14.48 9.20
CA LEU A 89 1.84 13.57 10.27
C LEU A 89 2.18 14.13 11.66
N VAL A 90 3.31 14.83 11.76
CA VAL A 90 3.83 15.46 12.97
C VAL A 90 4.39 16.82 12.56
N ALA A 91 4.23 17.82 13.42
CA ALA A 91 4.81 19.14 13.18
C ALA A 91 6.33 19.03 12.98
N GLY A 92 6.84 19.59 11.88
CA GLY A 92 8.25 19.52 11.52
C GLY A 92 8.49 20.02 10.10
N ASP A 93 9.56 19.50 9.50
CA ASP A 93 10.00 19.85 8.15
C ASP A 93 9.65 18.78 7.10
N ASP A 94 8.97 17.72 7.52
CA ASP A 94 8.58 16.58 6.70
C ASP A 94 7.14 16.75 6.20
N TYR A 95 6.96 16.67 4.90
CA TYR A 95 5.70 16.88 4.21
C TYR A 95 5.42 15.73 3.26
N TYR A 96 4.14 15.54 2.94
CA TYR A 96 3.74 14.70 1.84
C TYR A 96 2.57 15.31 1.06
N ASP A 97 2.60 15.07 -0.23
CA ASP A 97 1.52 15.36 -1.16
C ASP A 97 0.91 14.05 -1.60
N VAL A 98 -0.41 13.98 -1.64
CA VAL A 98 -1.13 12.86 -2.22
C VAL A 98 -1.97 13.37 -3.38
N ASN A 99 -1.95 12.64 -4.47
CA ASN A 99 -2.80 12.86 -5.62
C ASN A 99 -3.51 11.55 -5.98
N VAL A 100 -4.84 11.59 -6.05
CA VAL A 100 -5.69 10.43 -6.37
C VAL A 100 -6.37 10.69 -7.70
N VAL A 101 -6.26 9.71 -8.61
CA VAL A 101 -6.91 9.76 -9.93
C VAL A 101 -7.83 8.56 -10.06
N LYS A 102 -9.12 8.79 -10.30
CA LYS A 102 -10.08 7.74 -10.60
C LYS A 102 -9.86 7.20 -12.02
N LEU A 103 -9.49 5.94 -12.15
CA LEU A 103 -9.27 5.23 -13.42
C LEU A 103 -10.52 4.50 -13.93
N GLY A 104 -11.44 4.16 -13.03
CA GLY A 104 -12.73 3.53 -13.30
C GLY A 104 -13.66 3.65 -12.08
N GLU A 105 -14.85 3.02 -12.11
CA GLU A 105 -15.84 3.14 -11.02
C GLU A 105 -15.25 2.83 -9.64
N CYS A 106 -14.37 1.83 -9.56
CA CYS A 106 -13.76 1.37 -8.32
C CYS A 106 -12.23 1.20 -8.41
N ASN A 107 -11.60 1.73 -9.45
CA ASN A 107 -10.14 1.67 -9.61
C ASN A 107 -9.56 3.08 -9.46
N TYR A 108 -8.63 3.25 -8.55
CA TYR A 108 -7.98 4.51 -8.23
C TYR A 108 -6.47 4.35 -8.34
N GLN A 109 -5.81 5.33 -8.92
CA GLN A 109 -4.37 5.46 -8.86
C GLN A 109 -4.00 6.52 -7.84
N ILE A 110 -3.25 6.12 -6.83
CA ILE A 110 -2.81 6.98 -5.74
C ILE A 110 -1.31 7.21 -5.92
N THR A 111 -0.90 8.47 -5.99
CA THR A 111 0.50 8.86 -5.98
C THR A 111 0.78 9.65 -4.71
N SER A 112 1.71 9.17 -3.90
CA SER A 112 2.18 9.84 -2.69
C SER A 112 3.61 10.33 -2.92
N LEU A 113 3.86 11.59 -2.63
CA LEU A 113 5.14 12.26 -2.75
C LEU A 113 5.54 12.80 -1.38
N ALA A 114 6.49 12.15 -0.72
CA ALA A 114 7.08 12.63 0.52
C ALA A 114 8.35 13.44 0.25
N TYR A 115 8.53 14.53 0.98
CA TYR A 115 9.70 15.39 0.90
C TYR A 115 9.97 16.11 2.23
N ARG A 116 11.24 16.48 2.46
CA ARG A 116 11.61 17.38 3.57
C ARG A 116 11.92 18.76 3.03
N GLU A 117 11.43 19.82 3.66
CA GLU A 117 11.80 21.19 3.29
C GLU A 117 12.87 21.74 4.22
N LYS A 118 13.92 22.35 3.66
CA LYS A 118 14.95 23.03 4.45
C LYS A 118 15.26 24.37 3.81
N GLY A 119 14.87 25.45 4.49
CA GLY A 119 15.04 26.80 3.96
C GLY A 119 14.21 27.08 2.71
N GLY A 120 13.06 26.41 2.55
CA GLY A 120 12.19 26.52 1.37
C GLY A 120 12.61 25.68 0.17
N GLU A 121 13.68 24.87 0.29
CA GLU A 121 14.08 23.90 -0.73
C GLU A 121 13.69 22.49 -0.32
N GLN A 122 13.19 21.69 -1.27
CA GLN A 122 12.90 20.28 -1.06
C GLN A 122 14.20 19.47 -1.06
N VAL A 123 14.53 18.85 0.05
CA VAL A 123 15.69 17.99 0.27
C VAL A 123 15.23 16.60 0.67
N GLY A 124 15.70 15.56 -0.02
CA GLY A 124 15.21 14.20 0.21
C GLY A 124 13.78 14.04 -0.28
N ARG A 125 13.59 13.17 -1.26
CA ARG A 125 12.30 12.95 -1.91
C ARG A 125 12.07 11.46 -2.07
N SER A 126 10.88 11.00 -1.74
CA SER A 126 10.40 9.68 -2.11
C SER A 126 9.04 9.80 -2.77
N SER A 127 8.81 9.00 -3.81
CA SER A 127 7.54 8.95 -4.49
C SER A 127 7.13 7.50 -4.63
N LEU A 128 5.93 7.19 -4.14
CA LEU A 128 5.30 5.90 -4.27
C LEU A 128 4.02 6.06 -5.06
N GLN A 129 3.72 5.06 -5.88
CA GLN A 129 2.50 4.97 -6.65
C GLN A 129 1.87 3.62 -6.37
N ALA A 130 0.57 3.62 -6.11
CA ALA A 130 -0.23 2.42 -5.90
C ALA A 130 -1.51 2.49 -6.71
N GLU A 131 -2.04 1.33 -7.07
CA GLU A 131 -3.37 1.17 -7.61
C GLU A 131 -4.26 0.56 -6.53
N LEU A 132 -5.29 1.30 -6.14
CA LEU A 132 -6.31 0.83 -5.22
C LEU A 132 -7.53 0.41 -6.04
N ARG A 133 -7.78 -0.88 -6.06
CA ARG A 133 -9.05 -1.43 -6.51
C ARG A 133 -9.94 -1.64 -5.30
N LEU A 134 -11.03 -0.89 -5.24
CA LEU A 134 -12.16 -1.22 -4.39
C LEU A 134 -12.93 -2.32 -5.13
N ASP A 135 -13.14 -3.46 -4.49
CA ASP A 135 -14.11 -4.41 -5.02
C ASP A 135 -15.48 -3.94 -4.52
N PRO A 136 -16.36 -3.42 -5.39
CA PRO A 136 -17.66 -2.94 -4.95
C PRO A 136 -18.47 -4.14 -4.48
N CYS A 137 -18.63 -4.27 -3.17
CA CYS A 137 -19.52 -5.25 -2.60
C CYS A 137 -20.90 -4.60 -2.40
N ILE A 138 -21.67 -4.53 -3.49
CA ILE A 138 -23.13 -4.51 -3.31
C ILE A 138 -23.48 -5.86 -2.70
N ALA A 139 -23.63 -5.88 -1.38
CA ALA A 139 -23.97 -7.06 -0.60
C ALA A 139 -25.39 -7.53 -0.92
N TYR A 140 -26.25 -6.62 -1.39
CA TYR A 140 -27.61 -6.93 -1.76
C TYR A 140 -28.08 -6.11 -2.96
N TRP A 141 -28.46 -6.80 -4.04
CA TRP A 141 -28.97 -6.20 -5.26
C TRP A 141 -30.38 -6.70 -5.53
N GLN A 142 -31.32 -5.78 -5.78
CA GLN A 142 -32.67 -6.13 -6.18
C GLN A 142 -33.20 -5.22 -7.29
N THR A 143 -33.99 -5.78 -8.20
CA THR A 143 -34.51 -5.06 -9.39
C THR A 143 -35.96 -4.61 -9.27
N ASP A 144 -36.62 -4.89 -8.15
CA ASP A 144 -38.01 -4.53 -7.87
C ASP A 144 -38.15 -3.98 -6.44
N ASN A 145 -39.39 -3.65 -6.05
CA ASN A 145 -39.68 -3.12 -4.72
C ASN A 145 -39.27 -4.12 -3.64
N GLN A 146 -38.50 -3.65 -2.66
CA GLN A 146 -37.97 -4.53 -1.64
C GLN A 146 -38.13 -4.01 -0.22
N SER A 147 -38.38 -4.95 0.70
CA SER A 147 -38.44 -4.70 2.14
C SER A 147 -37.41 -5.53 2.88
N ILE A 148 -36.38 -4.88 3.43
CA ILE A 148 -35.41 -5.49 4.35
C ILE A 148 -36.07 -5.59 5.71
N SER A 149 -36.35 -6.82 6.16
CA SER A 149 -37.01 -7.06 7.46
C SER A 149 -36.10 -6.73 8.65
N SER A 150 -36.70 -6.49 9.82
CA SER A 150 -35.96 -6.19 11.06
C SER A 150 -35.05 -7.31 11.57
N ALA A 151 -35.19 -8.52 11.03
CA ALA A 151 -34.34 -9.67 11.37
C ALA A 151 -33.09 -9.78 10.47
N VAL A 152 -32.92 -8.89 9.48
CA VAL A 152 -31.83 -8.93 8.51
C VAL A 152 -30.79 -7.86 8.84
N THR A 153 -29.52 -8.27 8.84
CA THR A 153 -28.36 -7.39 8.83
C THR A 153 -27.62 -7.59 7.51
N ILE A 154 -27.45 -6.51 6.76
CA ILE A 154 -26.63 -6.49 5.54
C ILE A 154 -25.35 -5.72 5.87
N ASN A 155 -24.19 -6.35 5.67
CA ASN A 155 -22.89 -5.70 5.84
C ASN A 155 -22.34 -5.42 4.43
N GLY A 156 -22.32 -4.15 4.03
CA GLY A 156 -22.01 -3.70 2.69
C GLY A 156 -23.20 -3.01 2.00
N ASP A 157 -22.96 -2.59 0.77
CA ASP A 157 -23.86 -1.68 0.08
C ASP A 157 -25.10 -2.39 -0.46
N VAL A 158 -26.19 -1.63 -0.59
CA VAL A 158 -27.47 -2.13 -1.08
C VAL A 158 -27.90 -1.35 -2.30
N TYR A 159 -28.29 -2.05 -3.36
CA TYR A 159 -28.92 -1.45 -4.52
C TYR A 159 -30.34 -1.99 -4.75
N CYS A 160 -31.27 -1.08 -5.02
CA CYS A 160 -32.65 -1.37 -5.38
C CYS A 160 -33.05 -0.57 -6.64
N ASP A 161 -33.48 -1.23 -7.71
CA ASP A 161 -33.97 -0.56 -8.95
C ASP A 161 -35.39 0.02 -8.79
N ASP A 162 -36.01 -0.08 -7.62
CA ASP A 162 -37.31 0.49 -7.28
C ASP A 162 -37.34 1.07 -5.84
N ASP A 163 -38.49 1.06 -5.15
CA ASP A 163 -38.61 1.53 -3.76
C ASP A 163 -37.96 0.54 -2.78
N LEU A 164 -37.15 1.06 -1.85
CA LEU A 164 -36.48 0.29 -0.80
C LEU A 164 -37.04 0.65 0.59
N PHE A 165 -37.60 -0.33 1.28
CA PHE A 165 -38.02 -0.22 2.68
C PHE A 165 -37.04 -0.93 3.61
N ILE A 166 -36.44 -0.21 4.55
CA ILE A 166 -35.42 -0.71 5.47
C ILE A 166 -35.98 -0.73 6.89
N ALA A 167 -36.35 -1.91 7.37
CA ALA A 167 -36.69 -2.16 8.78
C ALA A 167 -35.57 -2.87 9.56
N GLY A 168 -34.58 -3.42 8.85
CA GLY A 168 -33.38 -4.09 9.39
C GLY A 168 -32.19 -3.15 9.58
N ILE A 169 -31.00 -3.74 9.66
CA ILE A 169 -29.73 -3.03 9.75
C ILE A 169 -29.01 -3.13 8.42
N VAL A 170 -28.58 -2.01 7.87
CA VAL A 170 -27.70 -1.94 6.70
C VAL A 170 -26.46 -1.17 7.09
N ASP A 171 -25.34 -1.88 7.15
CA ASP A 171 -24.02 -1.34 7.46
C ASP A 171 -23.24 -1.09 6.16
N GLY A 172 -23.70 -0.07 5.42
CA GLY A 172 -23.18 0.31 4.10
C GLY A 172 -24.03 1.42 3.48
N ASP A 173 -23.66 1.84 2.27
CA ASP A 173 -24.41 2.83 1.49
C ASP A 173 -25.63 2.19 0.83
N VAL A 174 -26.70 2.97 0.67
CA VAL A 174 -27.96 2.48 0.09
C VAL A 174 -28.35 3.31 -1.12
N TYR A 175 -28.58 2.62 -2.23
CA TYR A 175 -28.91 3.20 -3.53
C TYR A 175 -30.29 2.71 -3.95
N ALA A 176 -31.22 3.64 -4.20
CA ALA A 176 -32.54 3.30 -4.75
C ALA A 176 -32.93 4.23 -5.89
N ARG A 177 -33.46 3.65 -6.98
CA ARG A 177 -33.92 4.43 -8.14
C ARG A 177 -35.16 5.27 -7.86
N LYS A 178 -35.92 4.92 -6.82
CA LYS A 178 -37.05 5.71 -6.32
C LYS A 178 -36.82 6.14 -4.87
N GLN A 179 -37.65 5.68 -3.95
CA GLN A 179 -37.60 6.10 -2.55
C GLN A 179 -36.78 5.13 -1.69
N ILE A 180 -36.20 5.69 -0.62
CA ILE A 180 -35.65 4.93 0.51
C ILE A 180 -36.47 5.30 1.74
N ILE A 181 -37.07 4.31 2.38
CA ILE A 181 -37.89 4.46 3.58
C ILE A 181 -37.25 3.64 4.70
N GLY A 182 -36.64 4.31 5.67
CA GLY A 182 -35.84 3.68 6.72
C GLY A 182 -34.55 4.47 6.89
N SER A 183 -33.51 3.80 7.39
CA SER A 183 -32.16 4.38 7.50
C SER A 183 -31.09 3.31 7.34
N ALA A 184 -29.93 3.71 6.84
CA ALA A 184 -28.71 2.91 6.82
C ALA A 184 -27.62 3.58 7.69
N THR A 185 -26.55 2.85 8.00
CA THR A 185 -25.36 3.43 8.64
C THR A 185 -24.62 4.37 7.67
N GLY A 186 -24.56 3.99 6.38
CA GLY A 186 -23.92 4.77 5.32
C GLY A 186 -24.82 5.85 4.72
N GLN A 187 -24.44 6.35 3.55
CA GLN A 187 -25.17 7.38 2.80
C GLN A 187 -26.43 6.82 2.12
N GLU A 188 -27.44 7.68 1.99
CA GLU A 188 -28.70 7.35 1.31
C GLU A 188 -28.82 8.06 -0.04
N HIS A 189 -28.67 7.31 -1.13
CA HIS A 189 -28.77 7.80 -2.50
C HIS A 189 -30.14 7.46 -3.09
N ARG A 190 -31.05 8.43 -3.04
CA ARG A 190 -32.40 8.31 -3.60
C ARG A 190 -32.46 8.82 -5.03
N PHE A 191 -33.38 8.27 -5.83
CA PHE A 191 -33.59 8.66 -7.23
C PHE A 191 -32.37 8.51 -8.12
N VAL A 192 -31.53 7.50 -7.89
CA VAL A 192 -30.35 7.26 -8.72
C VAL A 192 -30.76 6.89 -10.16
N GLY A 193 -30.11 7.47 -11.17
CA GLY A 193 -30.44 7.23 -12.57
C GLY A 193 -29.97 5.87 -13.10
N SER A 194 -28.96 5.29 -12.47
CA SER A 194 -28.33 4.01 -12.78
C SER A 194 -27.76 3.41 -11.49
N PRO A 195 -27.52 2.09 -11.44
CA PRO A 195 -26.78 1.51 -10.33
C PRO A 195 -25.36 2.10 -10.22
N PRO A 196 -24.78 2.12 -9.00
CA PRO A 196 -23.45 2.68 -8.78
C PRO A 196 -22.34 1.82 -9.39
N VAL A 197 -22.61 0.53 -9.59
CA VAL A 197 -21.75 -0.40 -10.33
C VAL A 197 -22.59 -1.29 -11.23
N SER A 198 -22.03 -1.72 -12.34
CA SER A 198 -22.71 -2.68 -13.21
C SER A 198 -22.89 -4.02 -12.49
N LEU A 199 -24.09 -4.61 -12.56
CA LEU A 199 -24.30 -5.98 -12.09
C LEU A 199 -23.27 -6.88 -12.80
N PRO A 200 -22.41 -7.61 -12.07
CA PRO A 200 -21.59 -8.62 -12.73
C PRO A 200 -22.58 -9.55 -13.41
N GLY A 201 -22.44 -9.78 -14.72
CA GLY A 201 -23.42 -10.49 -15.56
C GLY A 201 -23.63 -11.98 -15.20
N LEU A 202 -23.56 -12.31 -13.91
CA LEU A 202 -23.86 -13.57 -13.27
C LEU A 202 -25.33 -13.88 -13.47
N ALA A 203 -25.57 -14.92 -14.24
CA ALA A 203 -26.85 -15.58 -14.34
C ALA A 203 -26.92 -16.73 -13.33
N TYR A 204 -28.13 -17.19 -13.02
CA TYR A 204 -28.32 -18.43 -12.26
C TYR A 204 -27.55 -19.62 -12.86
N SER A 205 -27.40 -19.65 -14.20
CA SER A 205 -26.62 -20.67 -14.91
C SER A 205 -25.11 -20.61 -14.63
N ASP A 206 -24.57 -19.50 -14.14
CA ASP A 206 -23.15 -19.43 -13.76
C ASP A 206 -22.88 -20.10 -12.41
N PHE A 207 -23.93 -20.33 -11.63
CA PHE A 207 -23.93 -21.18 -10.44
C PHE A 207 -24.45 -22.58 -10.75
N ASP A 208 -24.62 -22.93 -12.02
CA ASP A 208 -24.93 -24.30 -12.38
C ASP A 208 -23.81 -25.20 -11.87
N SER A 209 -24.17 -26.40 -11.45
CA SER A 209 -23.28 -27.36 -10.81
C SER A 209 -22.37 -27.99 -11.86
N THR A 210 -21.70 -27.19 -12.68
CA THR A 210 -20.85 -27.64 -13.76
C THR A 210 -19.50 -26.95 -13.73
N TYR A 211 -18.45 -27.69 -14.03
CA TYR A 211 -17.09 -27.19 -14.16
C TYR A 211 -16.52 -27.62 -15.51
N TYR A 212 -15.50 -26.94 -15.99
CA TYR A 212 -14.88 -27.24 -17.28
C TYR A 212 -13.46 -27.76 -17.09
N ILE A 213 -13.09 -28.82 -17.81
CA ILE A 213 -11.69 -29.19 -18.05
C ILE A 213 -11.43 -28.97 -19.55
N GLY A 214 -10.64 -27.95 -19.88
CA GLY A 214 -10.48 -27.49 -21.25
C GLY A 214 -11.79 -26.94 -21.81
N SER A 215 -12.32 -27.54 -22.88
CA SER A 215 -13.60 -27.18 -23.50
C SER A 215 -14.74 -28.14 -23.15
N THR A 216 -14.48 -29.14 -22.32
CA THR A 216 -15.48 -30.14 -21.92
C THR A 216 -16.12 -29.75 -20.60
N GLN A 217 -17.45 -29.67 -20.58
CA GLN A 217 -18.25 -29.41 -19.40
C GLN A 217 -18.49 -30.72 -18.62
N TYR A 218 -18.39 -30.65 -17.30
CA TYR A 218 -18.64 -31.75 -16.36
C TYR A 218 -19.64 -31.27 -15.33
N SER A 219 -20.56 -32.14 -14.89
CA SER A 219 -21.42 -31.85 -13.75
C SER A 219 -20.75 -32.26 -12.44
N VAL A 220 -20.88 -31.43 -11.42
CA VAL A 220 -20.55 -31.74 -10.03
C VAL A 220 -21.52 -32.82 -9.56
N GLY A 221 -20.98 -33.93 -9.05
CA GLY A 221 -21.80 -35.00 -8.49
C GLY A 221 -22.52 -34.51 -7.23
N SER A 222 -23.80 -34.86 -7.08
CA SER A 222 -24.54 -34.63 -5.84
C SER A 222 -23.99 -35.53 -4.73
N ILE A 223 -23.55 -34.95 -3.61
CA ILE A 223 -23.23 -35.71 -2.40
C ILE A 223 -24.56 -36.19 -1.79
N SER A 224 -24.70 -37.49 -1.51
CA SER A 224 -25.86 -38.05 -0.80
C SER A 224 -26.07 -37.35 0.55
N ALA A 225 -27.32 -37.16 0.97
CA ALA A 225 -27.66 -36.58 2.26
C ALA A 225 -27.17 -37.42 3.47
N GLU A 226 -26.85 -38.69 3.24
CA GLU A 226 -26.20 -39.58 4.21
C GLU A 226 -24.90 -40.11 3.58
N PRO A 227 -23.75 -39.44 3.80
CA PRO A 227 -22.49 -39.82 3.19
C PRO A 227 -21.76 -40.87 4.04
N ASP A 228 -22.28 -42.09 4.08
CA ASP A 228 -21.48 -43.24 4.52
C ASP A 228 -20.65 -43.76 3.32
N ASP A 229 -19.33 -43.84 3.48
CA ASP A 229 -18.36 -44.37 2.50
C ASP A 229 -18.34 -43.69 1.11
N ILE A 230 -18.56 -42.37 1.02
CA ILE A 230 -18.37 -41.65 -0.24
C ILE A 230 -16.88 -41.34 -0.46
N THR A 231 -16.29 -41.92 -1.51
CA THR A 231 -15.01 -41.44 -2.04
C THR A 231 -15.25 -40.17 -2.84
N LEU A 232 -14.89 -39.02 -2.26
CA LEU A 232 -14.92 -37.73 -2.96
C LEU A 232 -13.75 -37.67 -3.95
N GLY A 233 -14.08 -37.74 -5.24
CA GLY A 233 -13.15 -37.63 -6.35
C GLY A 233 -13.92 -37.40 -7.64
N PRO A 234 -13.26 -36.95 -8.72
CA PRO A 234 -13.93 -36.80 -10.00
C PRO A 234 -14.48 -38.16 -10.45
N THR A 235 -15.74 -38.19 -10.93
CA THR A 235 -16.44 -39.41 -11.37
C THR A 235 -15.81 -40.05 -12.62
N VAL A 236 -14.90 -39.31 -13.25
CA VAL A 236 -14.01 -39.75 -14.30
C VAL A 236 -12.58 -39.47 -13.84
N GLY A 237 -11.64 -40.36 -14.16
CA GLY A 237 -10.23 -40.10 -13.90
C GLY A 237 -9.87 -38.73 -14.49
N ASN A 238 -9.31 -37.85 -13.65
CA ASN A 238 -8.79 -36.57 -14.13
C ASN A 238 -7.80 -36.91 -15.27
N PRO A 239 -8.03 -36.47 -16.51
CA PRO A 239 -7.08 -36.71 -17.59
C PRO A 239 -5.72 -36.09 -17.30
#